data_AF-A0AAD4C1S9-F1
#
_entry.id   AF-A0AAD4C1S9-F1
#
_cell.length_a   1.000
_cell.length_b   1.000
_cell.length_c   1.000
_cell.angle_alpha   90.00
_cell.angle_beta   90.00
_cell.angle_gamma   90.00
#
_symmetry.space_group_name_H-M   'P 1'
#
loop_
_entity.id
_entity.type
_entity.pdbx_description
1 polymer ?
#
loop_
_entity_poly.entity_id
_entity_poly.type
_entity_poly.pdbx_seq_one_letter_code
_entity_poly.pdbx_strand_id
1 'polypeptide(L)'
;MSTIHAAESSRPWRFTVLRAHGLQHLRAEKSWRPIVTVTVGDHQCHELNLGCDGQNPNLKECFQFHDIDTSSRVDICVYHRAPSKKKNKKRNLVASACCTLQELARLQAQQQCKQKSVEIILNCASRHKGGGNKQKTTAVLLVAKLDMPEVCQAQPTCVQEDVGSDILSESEDQEHSSSPTSDSGDSSFVWPETNHPEPKVHTGYWSDSDHAQSEDERDPLIKHRENESILVLPLSDSEDNDHIDSAGRRFWFAASILPTYTETIAVDSPISSVDSIVDSFSPYRALREAQVDSDYERVLTELGAEWRFVGGSLVALAGLEAGVFGFSSAAPFQITNLAKRAIAVGSIASGIGLAIDAWFLLVYCNATPAKFQKMALDVYGKYLFFCVSARIPALCMFTSACALMTFMLSVAWTAWPSAVLFMSFIAGVLISLQFIVYGLHCIVVFIAEVARSIRRGIFRCLAWIRPPPPENQEKHALEK
;
A
#
# COMPACT_ATOMS: atom_id res chain seq x y z
N MET A 1 -54.67 0.92 17.11
CA MET A 1 -54.72 0.53 15.68
C MET A 1 -53.30 0.59 15.15
N SER A 2 -52.61 -0.56 15.12
CA SER A 2 -51.26 -0.65 14.56
C SER A 2 -51.39 -0.72 13.05
N THR A 3 -51.10 0.38 12.38
CA THR A 3 -51.03 0.46 10.92
C THR A 3 -49.89 -0.45 10.47
N ILE A 4 -50.24 -1.65 10.00
CA ILE A 4 -49.33 -2.54 9.29
C ILE A 4 -48.99 -1.82 7.99
N HIS A 5 -47.89 -1.07 7.99
CA HIS A 5 -47.28 -0.61 6.75
C HIS A 5 -46.84 -1.88 6.01
N ALA A 6 -47.60 -2.25 4.98
CA ALA A 6 -47.14 -3.22 4.00
C ALA A 6 -45.82 -2.67 3.45
N ALA A 7 -44.72 -3.31 3.82
CA ALA A 7 -43.40 -2.95 3.33
C ALA A 7 -43.44 -3.10 1.81
N GLU A 8 -43.49 -1.99 1.08
CA GLU A 8 -43.24 -2.00 -0.35
C GLU A 8 -41.85 -2.62 -0.54
N SER A 9 -41.82 -3.82 -1.10
CA SER A 9 -40.58 -4.53 -1.37
C SER A 9 -39.82 -3.73 -2.42
N SER A 10 -38.85 -2.94 -1.96
CA SER A 10 -37.95 -2.21 -2.83
C SER A 10 -37.28 -3.19 -3.81
N ARG A 11 -37.17 -2.79 -5.08
CA ARG A 11 -36.48 -3.63 -6.07
C ARG A 11 -35.03 -3.83 -5.61
N PRO A 12 -34.46 -5.05 -5.72
CA PRO A 12 -33.09 -5.29 -5.30
C PRO A 12 -32.09 -4.57 -6.21
N TRP A 13 -30.95 -4.17 -5.64
CA TRP A 13 -29.79 -3.78 -6.42
C TRP A 13 -29.28 -4.97 -7.23
N ARG A 14 -28.79 -4.69 -8.43
CA ARG A 14 -28.30 -5.74 -9.34
C ARG A 14 -26.89 -5.42 -9.77
N PHE A 15 -25.93 -6.28 -9.43
CA PHE A 15 -24.53 -6.13 -9.77
C PHE A 15 -24.06 -7.30 -10.64
N THR A 16 -23.55 -6.98 -11.83
CA THR A 16 -23.04 -7.98 -12.78
C THR A 16 -21.58 -7.69 -13.08
N VAL A 17 -20.68 -8.64 -12.79
CA VAL A 17 -19.28 -8.54 -13.22
C VAL A 17 -19.20 -8.89 -14.70
N LEU A 18 -18.65 -7.99 -15.53
CA LEU A 18 -18.54 -8.23 -16.98
C LEU A 18 -17.18 -8.83 -17.34
N ARG A 19 -16.09 -8.19 -16.87
CA ARG A 19 -14.71 -8.61 -17.16
C ARG A 19 -13.72 -7.94 -16.22
N ALA A 20 -12.50 -8.46 -16.18
CA ALA A 20 -11.36 -7.84 -15.52
C ALA A 20 -10.19 -7.66 -16.49
N HIS A 21 -9.46 -6.56 -16.37
CA HIS A 21 -8.28 -6.22 -17.16
C HIS A 21 -7.03 -6.18 -16.29
N GLY A 22 -5.90 -6.56 -16.87
CA GLY A 22 -4.58 -6.43 -16.24
C GLY A 22 -4.26 -7.54 -15.23
N LEU A 23 -5.22 -8.40 -14.88
CA LEU A 23 -5.00 -9.53 -13.97
C LEU A 23 -3.90 -10.49 -14.46
N GLN A 24 -3.74 -10.64 -15.77
CA GLN A 24 -2.69 -11.47 -16.37
C GLN A 24 -1.27 -11.00 -16.03
N HIS A 25 -1.07 -9.73 -15.64
CA HIS A 25 0.24 -9.21 -15.26
C HIS A 25 0.58 -9.49 -13.79
N LEU A 26 -0.41 -9.82 -12.96
CA LEU A 26 -0.21 -10.08 -11.54
C LEU A 26 0.41 -11.45 -11.28
N ARG A 27 0.34 -12.38 -12.25
CA ARG A 27 0.85 -13.75 -12.14
C ARG A 27 1.38 -14.22 -13.49
N ALA A 28 2.55 -14.87 -13.47
CA ALA A 28 3.15 -15.47 -14.67
C ALA A 28 2.47 -16.78 -15.14
N GLU A 29 1.49 -17.29 -14.40
CA GLU A 29 0.77 -18.52 -14.74
C GLU A 29 -0.11 -18.29 -15.97
N LYS A 30 0.13 -19.00 -17.08
CA LYS A 30 -0.60 -18.80 -18.35
C LYS A 30 -2.10 -19.16 -18.30
N SER A 31 -2.57 -19.86 -17.27
CA SER A 31 -3.89 -20.50 -17.26
C SER A 31 -4.63 -20.39 -15.92
N TRP A 32 -4.38 -19.35 -15.12
CA TRP A 32 -5.11 -19.19 -13.87
C TRP A 32 -6.48 -18.53 -14.11
N ARG A 33 -7.47 -18.95 -13.33
CA ARG A 33 -8.84 -18.42 -13.37
C ARG A 33 -9.08 -17.54 -12.15
N PRO A 34 -9.32 -16.24 -12.32
CA PRO A 34 -9.62 -15.36 -11.20
C PRO A 34 -10.96 -15.71 -10.56
N ILE A 35 -10.99 -15.67 -9.23
CA ILE A 35 -12.21 -15.83 -8.44
C ILE A 35 -12.56 -14.45 -7.89
N VAL A 36 -13.67 -13.86 -8.36
CA VAL A 36 -14.15 -12.58 -7.88
C VAL A 36 -15.19 -12.83 -6.78
N THR A 37 -14.96 -12.27 -5.61
CA THR A 37 -15.90 -12.26 -4.51
C THR A 37 -16.39 -10.83 -4.31
N VAL A 38 -17.70 -10.66 -4.24
CA VAL A 38 -18.36 -9.37 -3.95
C VAL A 38 -19.15 -9.53 -2.67
N THR A 39 -18.78 -8.76 -1.67
CA THR A 39 -19.45 -8.72 -0.37
C THR A 39 -20.11 -7.36 -0.20
N VAL A 40 -21.37 -7.33 0.22
CA VAL A 40 -22.10 -6.07 0.50
C VAL A 40 -22.60 -6.09 1.94
N GLY A 41 -22.16 -5.09 2.72
CA GLY A 41 -22.33 -5.09 4.17
C GLY A 41 -21.73 -6.36 4.82
N ASP A 42 -22.35 -6.85 5.89
CA ASP A 42 -21.89 -8.02 6.63
C ASP A 42 -22.62 -9.33 6.24
N HIS A 43 -23.51 -9.29 5.23
CA HIS A 43 -24.53 -10.33 5.10
C HIS A 43 -24.55 -11.04 3.74
N GLN A 44 -24.20 -10.36 2.65
CA GLN A 44 -24.34 -10.93 1.31
C GLN A 44 -22.98 -11.08 0.64
N CYS A 45 -22.60 -12.32 0.35
CA CYS A 45 -21.34 -12.69 -0.28
C CYS A 45 -21.62 -13.51 -1.53
N HIS A 46 -21.18 -12.99 -2.68
CA HIS A 46 -21.33 -13.64 -3.98
C HIS A 46 -19.97 -13.95 -4.58
N GLU A 47 -19.85 -15.09 -5.24
CA GLU A 47 -18.61 -15.57 -5.83
C GLU A 47 -18.81 -15.93 -7.30
N LEU A 48 -17.87 -15.52 -8.15
CA LEU A 48 -17.87 -15.81 -9.58
C LEU A 48 -16.46 -16.20 -10.03
N ASN A 49 -16.38 -17.21 -10.90
CA ASN A 49 -15.13 -17.60 -11.55
C ASN A 49 -15.04 -16.98 -12.95
N LEU A 50 -14.00 -16.18 -13.19
CA LEU A 50 -13.71 -15.63 -14.51
C LEU A 50 -12.93 -16.62 -15.39
N GLY A 51 -12.96 -16.38 -16.70
CA GLY A 51 -12.07 -17.00 -17.67
C GLY A 51 -10.60 -16.63 -17.43
N CYS A 52 -9.68 -17.38 -18.05
CA CYS A 52 -8.25 -17.09 -17.98
C CYS A 52 -7.88 -15.74 -18.62
N ASP A 53 -8.74 -15.24 -19.50
CA ASP A 53 -8.67 -13.92 -20.15
C ASP A 53 -9.33 -12.80 -19.31
N GLY A 54 -9.88 -13.14 -18.14
CA GLY A 54 -10.61 -12.22 -17.28
C GLY A 54 -12.06 -11.95 -17.71
N GLN A 55 -12.60 -12.63 -18.74
CA GLN A 55 -14.01 -12.46 -19.11
C GLN A 55 -14.94 -13.25 -18.19
N ASN A 56 -16.13 -12.73 -17.92
CA ASN A 56 -17.17 -13.49 -17.22
C ASN A 56 -17.85 -14.47 -18.20
N PRO A 57 -17.70 -15.79 -18.04
CA PRO A 57 -18.38 -16.76 -18.89
C PRO A 57 -19.90 -16.81 -18.66
N ASN A 58 -20.37 -16.33 -17.51
CA ASN A 58 -21.77 -16.33 -17.10
C ASN A 58 -22.33 -14.91 -16.97
N LEU A 59 -22.51 -14.22 -18.10
CA LEU A 59 -23.09 -12.86 -18.14
C LEU A 59 -24.58 -12.82 -17.72
N LYS A 60 -25.23 -13.97 -17.55
CA LYS A 60 -26.63 -14.06 -17.08
C LYS A 60 -26.71 -14.02 -15.55
N GLU A 61 -25.62 -14.33 -14.87
CA GLU A 61 -25.56 -14.31 -13.41
C GLU A 61 -25.37 -12.88 -12.91
N CYS A 62 -26.38 -12.38 -12.22
CA CYS A 62 -26.38 -11.07 -11.58
C CYS A 62 -26.55 -11.27 -10.08
N PHE A 63 -25.69 -10.62 -9.30
CA PHE A 63 -25.83 -10.58 -7.84
C PHE A 63 -26.99 -9.65 -7.50
N GLN A 64 -27.92 -10.13 -6.70
CA GLN A 64 -29.10 -9.37 -6.28
C GLN A 64 -28.97 -9.05 -4.81
N PHE A 65 -28.99 -7.76 -4.48
CA PHE A 65 -28.88 -7.32 -3.11
C PHE A 65 -30.20 -6.73 -2.61
N HIS A 66 -30.77 -7.40 -1.61
CA HIS A 66 -32.03 -7.02 -0.96
C HIS A 66 -31.75 -6.28 0.34
N ASP A 67 -32.61 -5.31 0.66
CA ASP A 67 -32.61 -4.58 1.94
C ASP A 67 -31.28 -3.87 2.24
N ILE A 68 -30.62 -3.39 1.19
CA ILE A 68 -29.32 -2.71 1.28
C ILE A 68 -29.49 -1.22 1.01
N ASP A 69 -28.96 -0.39 1.92
CA ASP A 69 -28.92 1.06 1.75
C ASP A 69 -27.84 1.46 0.72
N THR A 70 -28.08 2.58 0.02
CA THR A 70 -27.13 3.26 -0.87
C THR A 70 -25.76 3.51 -0.24
N SER A 71 -25.71 3.76 1.07
CA SER A 71 -24.47 3.97 1.83
C SER A 71 -23.69 2.69 2.12
N SER A 72 -24.26 1.52 1.83
CA SER A 72 -23.66 0.24 2.17
C SER A 72 -22.36 0.00 1.42
N ARG A 73 -21.38 -0.49 2.17
CA ARG A 73 -20.04 -0.81 1.69
C ARG A 73 -20.06 -2.09 0.83
N VAL A 74 -19.36 -2.03 -0.28
CA VAL A 74 -19.13 -3.11 -1.25
C VAL A 74 -17.64 -3.43 -1.26
N ASP A 75 -17.29 -4.61 -0.77
CA ASP A 75 -15.93 -5.14 -0.81
C ASP A 75 -15.79 -6.13 -1.98
N ILE A 76 -14.92 -5.79 -2.92
CA ILE A 76 -14.64 -6.59 -4.11
C ILE A 76 -13.25 -7.19 -3.96
N CYS A 77 -13.16 -8.51 -3.86
CA CYS A 77 -11.90 -9.21 -3.71
C CYS A 77 -11.66 -10.15 -4.89
N VAL A 78 -10.44 -10.16 -5.43
CA VAL A 78 -10.01 -11.07 -6.49
C VAL A 78 -9.00 -12.05 -5.92
N TYR A 79 -9.37 -13.32 -5.92
CA TYR A 79 -8.55 -14.42 -5.42
C TYR A 79 -7.98 -15.28 -6.54
N HIS A 80 -6.83 -15.87 -6.26
CA HIS A 80 -6.24 -16.95 -7.02
C HIS A 80 -6.29 -18.25 -6.21
N ARG A 81 -6.79 -19.30 -6.85
CA ARG A 81 -6.64 -20.67 -6.36
C ARG A 81 -5.58 -21.37 -7.19
N ALA A 82 -4.41 -21.60 -6.60
CA ALA A 82 -3.33 -22.25 -7.31
C ALA A 82 -3.73 -23.70 -7.68
N PRO A 83 -3.30 -24.25 -8.83
CA PRO A 83 -3.58 -25.63 -9.19
C PRO A 83 -2.91 -26.57 -8.18
N SER A 84 -3.67 -27.39 -7.47
CA SER A 84 -3.15 -28.48 -6.63
C SER A 84 -4.22 -29.55 -6.49
N LYS A 85 -3.79 -30.79 -6.38
CA LYS A 85 -4.65 -31.95 -6.16
C LYS A 85 -5.25 -31.99 -4.73
N LYS A 86 -4.77 -31.15 -3.80
CA LYS A 86 -5.27 -31.12 -2.41
C LYS A 86 -6.62 -30.38 -2.31
N LYS A 87 -7.62 -31.03 -1.73
CA LYS A 87 -9.02 -30.58 -1.61
C LYS A 87 -9.17 -29.21 -0.93
N ASN A 88 -8.33 -28.89 0.07
CA ASN A 88 -8.43 -27.66 0.88
C ASN A 88 -7.32 -26.65 0.57
N LYS A 89 -7.22 -26.20 -0.69
CA LYS A 89 -6.20 -25.20 -1.04
C LYS A 89 -6.64 -23.79 -0.64
N LYS A 90 -5.79 -23.12 0.16
CA LYS A 90 -5.90 -21.71 0.52
C LYS A 90 -5.98 -20.83 -0.73
N ARG A 91 -6.97 -19.94 -0.75
CA ARG A 91 -7.12 -18.87 -1.75
C ARG A 91 -6.13 -17.76 -1.40
N ASN A 92 -5.45 -17.21 -2.41
CA ASN A 92 -4.57 -16.07 -2.23
C ASN A 92 -5.26 -14.81 -2.75
N LEU A 93 -5.38 -13.79 -1.91
CA LEU A 93 -5.87 -12.48 -2.35
C LEU A 93 -4.83 -11.87 -3.31
N VAL A 94 -5.29 -11.44 -4.47
CA VAL A 94 -4.44 -10.87 -5.53
C VAL A 94 -4.71 -9.39 -5.70
N ALA A 95 -5.97 -8.98 -5.64
CA ALA A 95 -6.35 -7.58 -5.69
C ALA A 95 -7.67 -7.36 -4.93
N SER A 96 -7.92 -6.16 -4.46
CA SER A 96 -9.17 -5.79 -3.82
C SER A 96 -9.57 -4.34 -4.13
N ALA A 97 -10.86 -4.05 -4.04
CA ALA A 97 -11.39 -2.70 -4.03
C ALA A 97 -12.48 -2.62 -2.97
N CYS A 98 -12.65 -1.44 -2.37
CA CYS A 98 -13.69 -1.14 -1.40
C CYS A 98 -14.30 0.19 -1.80
N CYS A 99 -15.62 0.22 -1.92
CA CYS A 99 -16.40 1.40 -2.31
C CYS A 99 -17.82 1.27 -1.79
N THR A 100 -18.60 2.35 -1.78
CA THR A 100 -20.04 2.27 -1.45
C THR A 100 -20.89 2.04 -2.70
N LEU A 101 -22.13 1.54 -2.53
CA LEU A 101 -23.09 1.43 -3.65
C LEU A 101 -23.35 2.81 -4.29
N GLN A 102 -23.43 3.87 -3.49
CA GLN A 102 -23.57 5.25 -3.94
C GLN A 102 -22.40 5.69 -4.82
N GLU A 103 -21.16 5.39 -4.42
CA GLU A 103 -19.98 5.69 -5.23
C GLU A 103 -19.99 4.95 -6.57
N LEU A 104 -20.35 3.66 -6.57
CA LEU A 104 -20.46 2.88 -7.81
C LEU A 104 -21.54 3.44 -8.74
N ALA A 105 -22.69 3.85 -8.19
CA ALA A 105 -23.74 4.51 -8.95
C ALA A 105 -23.26 5.83 -9.56
N ARG A 106 -22.49 6.63 -8.80
CA ARG A 106 -21.91 7.90 -9.27
C ARG A 106 -20.88 7.66 -10.37
N LEU A 107 -19.99 6.69 -10.21
CA LEU A 107 -19.00 6.31 -11.22
C LEU A 107 -19.69 5.85 -12.51
N GLN A 108 -20.76 5.06 -12.41
CA GLN A 108 -21.55 4.65 -13.57
C GLN A 108 -22.24 5.85 -14.25
N ALA A 109 -22.76 6.80 -13.48
CA ALA A 109 -23.37 8.02 -14.03
C ALA A 109 -22.34 8.90 -14.76
N GLN A 110 -21.11 8.98 -14.24
CA GLN A 110 -20.03 9.77 -14.86
C GLN A 110 -19.52 9.15 -16.17
N GLN A 111 -19.57 7.81 -16.31
CA GLN A 111 -19.06 7.07 -17.47
C GLN A 111 -20.07 6.95 -18.64
N GLN A 112 -21.19 7.68 -18.59
CA GLN A 112 -22.34 7.55 -19.50
C GLN A 112 -22.12 7.79 -21.01
N CYS A 113 -20.89 7.94 -21.50
CA CYS A 113 -20.65 8.26 -22.90
C CYS A 113 -20.91 7.12 -23.91
N LYS A 114 -21.21 5.86 -23.52
CA LYS A 114 -21.72 4.81 -24.45
C LYS A 114 -22.06 3.45 -23.83
N GLN A 115 -21.57 3.11 -22.63
CA GLN A 115 -21.79 1.79 -22.03
C GLN A 115 -22.30 1.93 -20.59
N LYS A 116 -23.37 1.22 -20.24
CA LYS A 116 -23.93 1.12 -18.87
C LYS A 116 -23.04 0.22 -18.00
N SER A 117 -21.75 0.55 -17.92
CA SER A 117 -20.76 -0.18 -17.16
C SER A 117 -19.93 0.79 -16.31
N VAL A 118 -19.48 0.30 -15.16
CA VAL A 118 -18.57 0.98 -14.24
C VAL A 118 -17.20 0.30 -14.29
N GLU A 119 -16.15 1.10 -14.47
CA GLU A 119 -14.76 0.66 -14.32
C GLU A 119 -14.29 0.91 -12.88
N ILE A 120 -13.92 -0.16 -12.18
CA ILE A 120 -13.49 -0.17 -10.78
C ILE A 120 -11.99 -0.49 -10.74
N ILE A 121 -11.18 0.43 -10.22
CA ILE A 121 -9.73 0.23 -10.07
C ILE A 121 -9.47 -0.68 -8.86
N LEU A 122 -8.71 -1.77 -9.07
CA LEU A 122 -8.36 -2.71 -8.01
C LEU A 122 -6.98 -2.41 -7.42
N ASN A 123 -6.91 -2.35 -6.10
CA ASN A 123 -5.66 -2.29 -5.34
C ASN A 123 -5.01 -3.67 -5.35
N CYS A 124 -3.85 -3.78 -5.99
CA CYS A 124 -3.12 -5.05 -6.06
C CYS A 124 -2.49 -5.35 -4.70
N ALA A 125 -2.75 -6.55 -4.17
CA ALA A 125 -2.06 -7.02 -2.97
C ALA A 125 -0.58 -7.15 -3.32
N SER A 126 0.23 -6.20 -2.84
CA SER A 126 1.65 -6.18 -3.18
C SER A 126 2.27 -7.51 -2.77
N ARG A 127 2.88 -8.22 -3.72
CA ARG A 127 3.75 -9.33 -3.37
C ARG A 127 4.98 -8.73 -2.71
N HIS A 128 4.95 -8.63 -1.38
CA HIS A 128 6.15 -8.49 -0.59
C HIS A 128 7.05 -9.69 -0.88
N LYS A 129 7.94 -9.56 -1.87
CA LYS A 129 9.26 -10.20 -1.94
C LYS A 129 9.99 -9.78 -3.21
N GLY A 130 10.81 -8.76 -3.04
CA GLY A 130 12.23 -8.77 -3.41
C GLY A 130 12.59 -8.79 -4.89
N GLY A 131 13.30 -7.74 -5.32
CA GLY A 131 14.13 -7.78 -6.52
C GLY A 131 13.77 -6.68 -7.51
N GLY A 132 14.58 -5.62 -7.52
CA GLY A 132 14.35 -4.40 -8.26
C GLY A 132 14.18 -4.61 -9.76
N ASN A 133 13.00 -4.25 -10.25
CA ASN A 133 12.83 -3.55 -11.51
C ASN A 133 11.50 -2.82 -11.42
N LYS A 134 11.52 -1.49 -11.50
CA LYS A 134 10.34 -0.63 -11.56
C LYS A 134 9.64 -0.85 -12.91
N GLN A 135 9.05 -2.02 -13.13
CA GLN A 135 8.09 -2.19 -14.22
C GLN A 135 6.87 -1.35 -13.88
N LYS A 136 6.45 -0.50 -14.83
CA LYS A 136 5.21 0.27 -14.75
C LYS A 136 4.06 -0.72 -14.51
N THR A 137 3.57 -0.79 -13.28
CA THR A 137 2.43 -1.62 -12.93
C THR A 137 1.23 -1.08 -13.69
N THR A 138 0.78 -1.84 -14.68
CA THR A 138 -0.46 -1.53 -15.40
C THR A 138 -1.60 -1.62 -14.40
N ALA A 139 -2.44 -0.59 -14.34
CA ALA A 139 -3.60 -0.57 -13.45
C ALA A 139 -4.48 -1.79 -13.74
N VAL A 140 -5.00 -2.41 -12.68
CA VAL A 140 -5.90 -3.56 -12.75
C VAL A 140 -7.32 -3.03 -12.60
N LEU A 141 -8.18 -3.35 -13.56
CA LEU A 141 -9.53 -2.79 -13.65
C LEU A 141 -10.55 -3.92 -13.64
N LEU A 142 -11.65 -3.76 -12.91
CA LEU A 142 -12.83 -4.60 -12.98
C LEU A 142 -13.94 -3.80 -13.65
N VAL A 143 -14.51 -4.33 -14.73
CA VAL A 143 -15.65 -3.74 -15.41
C VAL A 143 -16.90 -4.48 -14.94
N ALA A 144 -17.83 -3.74 -14.34
CA ALA A 144 -19.09 -4.27 -13.85
C ALA A 144 -20.26 -3.43 -14.36
N LYS A 145 -21.48 -3.91 -14.16
CA LYS A 145 -22.74 -3.20 -14.42
C LYS A 145 -23.54 -3.16 -13.13
N LEU A 146 -23.97 -1.98 -12.73
CA LEU A 146 -24.84 -1.76 -11.58
C LEU A 146 -26.21 -1.28 -12.07
N ASP A 147 -27.24 -2.08 -11.86
CA ASP A 147 -28.62 -1.65 -12.05
C ASP A 147 -29.18 -1.22 -10.69
N MET A 148 -29.46 0.08 -10.58
CA MET A 148 -30.04 0.69 -9.36
C MET A 148 -31.51 0.30 -9.24
N PRO A 149 -32.04 0.14 -8.01
CA PRO A 149 -33.47 0.10 -7.78
C PRO A 149 -34.09 1.35 -8.40
N GLU A 150 -35.10 1.19 -9.24
CA GLU A 150 -35.93 2.32 -9.63
C GLU A 150 -36.59 2.83 -8.34
N VAL A 151 -36.05 3.92 -7.80
CA VAL A 151 -36.78 4.69 -6.80
C VAL A 151 -38.02 5.14 -7.55
N CYS A 152 -39.17 4.56 -7.21
CA CYS A 152 -40.45 5.12 -7.59
C CYS A 152 -40.45 6.53 -7.01
N GLN A 153 -39.98 7.50 -7.78
CA GLN A 153 -40.31 8.88 -7.55
C GLN A 153 -41.82 8.89 -7.71
N ALA A 154 -42.54 8.81 -6.58
CA ALA A 154 -43.94 9.10 -6.52
C ALA A 154 -44.07 10.43 -7.25
N GLN A 155 -44.61 10.39 -8.46
CA GLN A 155 -44.87 11.60 -9.22
C GLN A 155 -45.67 12.47 -8.26
N PRO A 156 -45.21 13.68 -7.92
CA PRO A 156 -46.01 14.58 -7.12
C PRO A 156 -47.29 14.76 -7.91
N THR A 157 -48.38 14.15 -7.44
CA THR A 157 -49.70 14.38 -7.99
C THR A 157 -49.91 15.87 -7.83
N CYS A 158 -49.80 16.61 -8.94
CA CYS A 158 -50.11 18.01 -8.99
C CYS A 158 -51.59 18.11 -8.67
N VAL A 159 -51.92 18.26 -7.39
CA VAL A 159 -53.20 18.77 -6.95
C VAL A 159 -53.20 20.21 -7.41
N GLN A 160 -53.86 20.48 -8.53
CA GLN A 160 -54.28 21.83 -8.89
C GLN A 160 -55.25 22.30 -7.80
N GLU A 161 -54.74 22.98 -6.79
CA GLU A 161 -55.53 23.94 -6.00
C GLU A 161 -55.67 25.20 -6.85
N ASP A 162 -56.79 25.25 -7.58
CA ASP A 162 -57.42 26.49 -8.02
C ASP A 162 -58.13 27.13 -6.81
N VAL A 163 -58.38 28.45 -6.84
CA VAL A 163 -58.82 29.37 -5.76
C VAL A 163 -57.63 30.07 -5.06
N GLY A 164 -57.42 31.38 -5.10
CA GLY A 164 -58.29 32.49 -5.45
C GLY A 164 -58.19 33.56 -4.36
N SER A 165 -57.74 34.76 -4.76
CA SER A 165 -57.88 36.08 -4.13
C SER A 165 -57.23 36.38 -2.77
N ASP A 166 -56.32 37.37 -2.81
CA ASP A 166 -56.28 38.61 -2.03
C ASP A 166 -56.69 38.60 -0.55
N ILE A 167 -55.81 39.11 0.31
CA ILE A 167 -56.07 40.24 1.23
C ILE A 167 -54.77 40.63 1.95
N LEU A 168 -54.48 41.93 1.92
CA LEU A 168 -53.47 42.62 2.73
C LEU A 168 -53.71 42.40 4.23
N SER A 169 -52.63 42.30 5.02
CA SER A 169 -52.63 42.92 6.35
C SER A 169 -51.21 43.15 6.87
N GLU A 170 -50.89 44.43 7.07
CA GLU A 170 -49.82 44.96 7.90
C GLU A 170 -50.05 44.65 9.40
N SER A 171 -48.99 44.39 10.16
CA SER A 171 -48.77 44.81 11.57
C SER A 171 -47.33 44.39 11.95
N GLU A 172 -46.39 45.32 12.16
CA GLU A 172 -46.10 46.07 13.40
C GLU A 172 -45.58 45.19 14.57
N ASP A 173 -44.31 45.46 14.89
CA ASP A 173 -43.67 45.57 16.21
C ASP A 173 -43.94 44.55 17.32
N GLN A 174 -42.85 43.90 17.80
CA GLN A 174 -42.51 44.02 19.23
C GLN A 174 -41.08 43.58 19.54
N GLU A 175 -40.27 44.57 19.94
CA GLU A 175 -39.11 44.44 20.81
C GLU A 175 -39.54 43.79 22.14
N HIS A 176 -38.74 42.86 22.67
CA HIS A 176 -38.53 42.79 24.13
C HIS A 176 -37.18 42.15 24.48
N SER A 177 -36.29 43.03 24.90
CA SER A 177 -35.15 42.78 25.78
C SER A 177 -35.63 42.24 27.13
N SER A 178 -34.95 41.22 27.67
CA SER A 178 -34.55 41.20 29.09
C SER A 178 -33.63 40.02 29.41
N SER A 179 -32.39 40.35 29.75
CA SER A 179 -31.56 39.59 30.69
C SER A 179 -32.12 39.79 32.11
N PRO A 180 -31.85 38.84 33.04
CA PRO A 180 -30.97 39.25 34.13
C PRO A 180 -29.93 38.20 34.55
N THR A 181 -28.87 38.77 35.10
CA THR A 181 -27.70 38.22 35.79
C THR A 181 -28.00 37.52 37.13
N SER A 182 -26.93 36.86 37.64
CA SER A 182 -26.71 36.26 38.98
C SER A 182 -27.38 34.89 39.19
N ASP A 183 -26.76 33.87 39.80
CA ASP A 183 -25.82 33.91 40.92
C ASP A 183 -25.07 32.56 41.11
N SER A 184 -23.93 32.64 41.78
CA SER A 184 -23.14 31.66 42.54
C SER A 184 -23.69 30.24 42.76
N GLY A 185 -22.86 29.23 42.47
CA GLY A 185 -23.13 27.84 42.87
C GLY A 185 -21.97 26.90 42.56
N ASP A 186 -20.90 27.00 43.34
CA ASP A 186 -19.83 26.01 43.43
C ASP A 186 -20.42 24.67 43.87
N SER A 187 -20.51 23.70 42.97
CA SER A 187 -20.90 22.33 43.30
C SER A 187 -19.90 21.36 42.66
N SER A 188 -19.11 20.72 43.51
CA SER A 188 -18.22 19.64 43.15
C SER A 188 -19.05 18.47 42.62
N PHE A 189 -19.02 18.29 41.31
CA PHE A 189 -19.65 17.15 40.64
C PHE A 189 -18.79 15.90 40.87
N VAL A 190 -19.20 15.09 41.86
CA VAL A 190 -18.69 13.75 42.11
C VAL A 190 -19.46 12.79 41.21
N TRP A 191 -18.76 12.11 40.30
CA TRP A 191 -19.33 11.05 39.48
C TRP A 191 -19.78 9.87 40.35
N PRO A 192 -20.99 9.33 40.18
CA PRO A 192 -21.35 8.07 40.79
C PRO A 192 -20.63 6.91 40.07
N GLU A 193 -19.81 6.16 40.80
CA GLU A 193 -19.30 4.85 40.41
C GLU A 193 -20.47 3.93 40.05
N THR A 194 -20.72 3.81 38.75
CA THR A 194 -21.66 2.84 38.20
C THR A 194 -20.89 1.55 37.91
N ASN A 195 -20.87 0.67 38.91
CA ASN A 195 -20.53 -0.73 38.74
C ASN A 195 -21.61 -1.40 37.88
N HIS A 196 -21.46 -1.34 36.55
CA HIS A 196 -22.19 -2.19 35.63
C HIS A 196 -21.27 -3.31 35.13
N PRO A 197 -21.68 -4.59 35.25
CA PRO A 197 -20.90 -5.72 34.79
C PRO A 197 -20.80 -5.72 33.25
N GLU A 198 -19.57 -5.85 32.74
CA GLU A 198 -19.28 -6.10 31.33
C GLU A 198 -20.15 -7.24 30.77
N PRO A 199 -20.87 -7.03 29.66
CA PRO A 199 -21.42 -8.13 28.90
C PRO A 199 -20.25 -8.86 28.20
N LYS A 200 -19.92 -10.06 28.70
CA LYS A 200 -19.02 -11.02 28.04
C LYS A 200 -19.49 -11.24 26.61
N VAL A 201 -18.74 -10.71 25.65
CA VAL A 201 -18.89 -11.04 24.23
C VAL A 201 -18.49 -12.50 24.03
N HIS A 202 -19.50 -13.33 23.79
CA HIS A 202 -19.37 -14.76 23.58
C HIS A 202 -18.71 -14.98 22.21
N THR A 203 -17.42 -15.32 22.23
CA THR A 203 -16.68 -15.78 21.04
C THR A 203 -17.27 -17.12 20.61
N GLY A 204 -18.06 -17.10 19.53
CA GLY A 204 -18.64 -18.29 18.93
C GLY A 204 -17.55 -19.22 18.41
N TYR A 205 -17.43 -20.38 19.06
CA TYR A 205 -16.64 -21.50 18.60
C TYR A 205 -17.25 -22.05 17.30
N TRP A 206 -16.46 -22.05 16.22
CA TRP A 206 -16.64 -23.00 15.14
C TRP A 206 -16.12 -24.36 15.63
N SER A 207 -17.03 -25.22 16.08
CA SER A 207 -16.75 -26.64 16.32
C SER A 207 -16.58 -27.33 14.97
N ASP A 208 -15.34 -27.59 14.58
CA ASP A 208 -14.99 -28.55 13.54
C ASP A 208 -14.75 -29.89 14.23
N SER A 209 -15.82 -30.66 14.38
CA SER A 209 -15.79 -32.06 14.81
C SER A 209 -16.10 -32.90 13.58
N ASP A 210 -15.10 -33.59 13.04
CA ASP A 210 -15.20 -35.03 12.89
C ASP A 210 -13.84 -35.68 12.59
N HIS A 211 -13.57 -36.67 13.43
CA HIS A 211 -12.46 -37.59 13.39
C HIS A 211 -12.45 -38.41 12.09
N ALA A 212 -11.32 -38.41 11.38
CA ALA A 212 -10.91 -39.52 10.55
C ALA A 212 -9.41 -39.76 10.74
N GLN A 213 -9.13 -40.60 11.71
CA GLN A 213 -7.86 -41.26 11.96
C GLN A 213 -7.56 -42.18 10.76
N SER A 214 -6.52 -41.89 9.98
CA SER A 214 -5.88 -42.88 9.11
C SER A 214 -4.41 -42.96 9.50
N GLU A 215 -4.14 -43.96 10.32
CA GLU A 215 -2.80 -44.50 10.55
C GLU A 215 -2.26 -45.12 9.26
N ASP A 216 -0.93 -45.17 9.19
CA ASP A 216 -0.14 -46.10 8.38
C ASP A 216 -0.10 -45.84 6.86
N GLU A 217 0.97 -45.21 6.38
CA GLU A 217 1.78 -45.86 5.35
C GLU A 217 3.19 -45.31 5.28
N ARG A 218 4.11 -46.26 5.11
CA ARG A 218 5.55 -46.20 5.30
C ARG A 218 6.24 -45.50 4.13
N ASP A 219 7.33 -44.81 4.45
CA ASP A 219 8.41 -44.55 3.50
C ASP A 219 8.89 -45.86 2.85
N PRO A 220 9.31 -45.79 1.57
CA PRO A 220 10.59 -46.38 1.27
C PRO A 220 11.54 -45.38 0.62
N LEU A 221 12.67 -45.20 1.31
CA LEU A 221 13.97 -44.93 0.73
C LEU A 221 14.18 -45.76 -0.54
N ILE A 222 14.36 -45.10 -1.69
CA ILE A 222 15.15 -45.66 -2.78
C ILE A 222 16.21 -44.65 -3.20
N LYS A 223 17.45 -45.09 -2.99
CA LYS A 223 18.71 -44.45 -3.32
C LYS A 223 19.28 -45.21 -4.53
N HIS A 224 19.36 -44.55 -5.69
CA HIS A 224 20.15 -44.94 -6.88
C HIS A 224 20.22 -43.67 -7.75
N ARG A 225 21.34 -42.97 -7.98
CA ARG A 225 22.71 -43.28 -8.45
C ARG A 225 22.79 -43.67 -9.93
N GLU A 226 23.52 -42.79 -10.66
CA GLU A 226 24.08 -42.90 -12.02
C GLU A 226 23.05 -42.85 -13.16
N ASN A 227 23.26 -42.28 -14.35
CA ASN A 227 24.25 -41.42 -15.02
C ASN A 227 23.61 -41.29 -16.41
N GLU A 228 23.39 -40.10 -16.97
CA GLU A 228 23.41 -39.94 -18.44
C GLU A 228 23.45 -38.46 -18.82
N SER A 229 24.66 -38.04 -19.16
CA SER A 229 25.00 -36.83 -19.87
C SER A 229 24.58 -36.96 -21.33
N ILE A 230 23.54 -36.22 -21.73
CA ILE A 230 23.20 -36.04 -23.15
C ILE A 230 24.06 -34.91 -23.71
N LEU A 231 25.10 -35.32 -24.42
CA LEU A 231 25.87 -34.54 -25.38
C LEU A 231 25.02 -34.41 -26.67
N VAL A 232 24.70 -33.18 -27.06
CA VAL A 232 24.27 -32.88 -28.44
C VAL A 232 25.32 -31.94 -29.04
N LEU A 233 26.13 -32.48 -29.95
CA LEU A 233 27.02 -31.74 -30.83
C LEU A 233 26.22 -31.20 -32.04
N PRO A 234 26.73 -30.15 -32.72
CA PRO A 234 26.05 -29.41 -33.76
C PRO A 234 26.27 -30.05 -35.14
N LEU A 235 25.27 -29.96 -36.02
CA LEU A 235 25.37 -30.18 -37.46
C LEU A 235 24.74 -28.93 -38.11
N SER A 236 25.54 -28.02 -38.66
CA SER A 236 26.01 -27.96 -40.07
C SER A 236 24.90 -27.79 -41.11
N ASP A 237 24.97 -26.61 -41.73
CA ASP A 237 24.85 -26.33 -43.17
C ASP A 237 23.48 -26.45 -43.84
N SER A 238 22.87 -25.28 -44.07
CA SER A 238 22.21 -24.98 -45.35
C SER A 238 22.50 -23.52 -45.70
N GLU A 239 23.56 -23.35 -46.48
CA GLU A 239 23.74 -22.22 -47.39
C GLU A 239 22.72 -22.39 -48.52
N ASP A 240 21.93 -21.35 -48.83
CA ASP A 240 21.69 -20.97 -50.22
C ASP A 240 21.05 -19.58 -50.35
N ASN A 241 21.85 -18.70 -50.95
CA ASN A 241 21.53 -17.67 -51.94
C ASN A 241 20.51 -16.55 -51.64
N ASP A 242 21.07 -15.39 -51.30
CA ASP A 242 21.13 -14.16 -52.12
C ASP A 242 20.03 -13.87 -53.16
N HIS A 243 19.37 -12.71 -52.99
CA HIS A 243 19.51 -11.60 -53.95
C HIS A 243 19.00 -10.25 -53.38
N ILE A 244 19.96 -9.35 -53.15
CA ILE A 244 20.02 -7.94 -53.59
C ILE A 244 18.71 -7.11 -53.57
N ASP A 245 18.64 -6.11 -52.68
CA ASP A 245 18.75 -4.73 -53.18
C ASP A 245 19.17 -3.70 -52.13
N SER A 246 20.23 -2.97 -52.49
CA SER A 246 20.81 -1.89 -51.73
C SER A 246 20.16 -0.56 -52.13
N ALA A 247 19.49 0.10 -51.19
CA ALA A 247 19.29 1.54 -51.26
C ALA A 247 19.09 2.11 -49.85
N GLY A 248 19.91 3.11 -49.51
CA GLY A 248 20.05 3.63 -48.16
C GLY A 248 18.73 4.09 -47.51
N ARG A 249 18.57 3.70 -46.24
CA ARG A 249 17.73 4.44 -45.29
C ARG A 249 18.56 4.75 -44.04
N ARG A 250 19.14 5.95 -44.05
CA ARG A 250 19.34 6.71 -42.81
C ARG A 250 17.95 6.95 -42.25
N PHE A 251 17.55 6.21 -41.21
CA PHE A 251 16.35 6.53 -40.44
C PHE A 251 16.59 7.84 -39.70
N TRP A 252 16.15 8.94 -40.32
CA TRP A 252 15.83 10.15 -39.61
C TRP A 252 14.61 9.84 -38.74
N PHE A 253 14.81 9.81 -37.42
CA PHE A 253 13.68 9.89 -36.50
C PHE A 253 13.07 11.29 -36.67
N ALA A 254 11.98 11.38 -37.41
CA ALA A 254 11.15 12.57 -37.46
C ALA A 254 10.48 12.75 -36.09
N ALA A 255 11.04 13.65 -35.27
CA ALA A 255 10.45 14.14 -34.04
C ALA A 255 9.33 15.17 -34.32
N SER A 256 8.40 14.83 -35.20
CA SER A 256 7.31 15.74 -35.58
C SER A 256 6.06 14.94 -35.90
N ILE A 257 5.34 14.53 -34.87
CA ILE A 257 3.88 14.31 -34.74
C ILE A 257 3.70 13.83 -33.29
N LEU A 258 3.86 14.76 -32.36
CA LEU A 258 3.38 14.61 -30.99
C LEU A 258 2.25 15.65 -30.84
N PRO A 259 1.11 15.30 -30.23
CA PRO A 259 0.02 16.23 -30.02
C PRO A 259 0.52 17.47 -29.28
N THR A 260 0.42 18.63 -29.91
CA THR A 260 0.67 19.93 -29.28
C THR A 260 -0.50 20.25 -28.36
N TYR A 261 -0.58 19.57 -27.22
CA TYR A 261 -1.28 20.07 -26.04
C TYR A 261 -0.23 20.75 -25.16
N THR A 262 0.06 22.00 -25.48
CA THR A 262 0.76 22.90 -24.56
C THR A 262 -0.25 23.39 -23.53
N GLU A 263 -0.64 22.50 -22.62
CA GLU A 263 -0.98 22.99 -21.28
C GLU A 263 0.31 23.60 -20.74
N THR A 264 0.24 24.87 -20.39
CA THR A 264 1.27 25.54 -19.61
C THR A 264 1.51 24.70 -18.36
N ILE A 265 2.53 23.84 -18.39
CA ILE A 265 3.09 23.19 -17.21
C ILE A 265 3.58 24.36 -16.38
N ALA A 266 2.75 24.79 -15.43
CA ALA A 266 3.19 25.66 -14.35
C ALA A 266 4.38 24.92 -13.76
N VAL A 267 5.58 25.46 -13.99
CA VAL A 267 6.82 24.90 -13.46
C VAL A 267 6.62 24.94 -11.95
N ASP A 268 6.34 23.77 -11.37
CA ASP A 268 6.16 23.61 -9.93
C ASP A 268 7.31 24.34 -9.25
N SER A 269 6.95 25.33 -8.42
CA SER A 269 7.90 26.07 -7.61
C SER A 269 8.87 25.07 -6.98
N PRO A 270 10.20 25.29 -7.09
CA PRO A 270 11.18 24.32 -6.64
C PRO A 270 10.88 23.96 -5.19
N ILE A 271 10.47 22.71 -4.99
CA ILE A 271 10.15 22.16 -3.66
C ILE A 271 11.38 22.44 -2.80
N SER A 272 11.19 23.18 -1.71
CA SER A 272 12.26 23.52 -0.79
C SER A 272 12.92 22.23 -0.32
N SER A 273 14.25 22.15 -0.32
CA SER A 273 14.97 20.95 0.10
C SER A 273 14.55 20.48 1.51
N VAL A 274 14.06 21.40 2.34
CA VAL A 274 13.47 21.10 3.66
C VAL A 274 12.23 20.24 3.54
N ASP A 275 11.32 20.54 2.61
CA ASP A 275 10.12 19.74 2.38
C ASP A 275 10.48 18.32 1.94
N SER A 276 11.52 18.16 1.12
CA SER A 276 12.01 16.84 0.71
C SER A 276 12.55 16.02 1.89
N ILE A 277 13.23 16.65 2.85
CA ILE A 277 13.72 15.97 4.04
C ILE A 277 12.54 15.59 4.93
N VAL A 278 11.62 16.54 5.19
CA VAL A 278 10.44 16.30 6.02
C VAL A 278 9.54 15.21 5.41
N ASP A 279 9.37 15.19 4.09
CA ASP A 279 8.64 14.14 3.36
C ASP A 279 9.29 12.76 3.49
N SER A 280 10.60 12.68 3.67
CA SER A 280 11.30 11.40 3.84
C SER A 280 11.18 10.82 5.26
N PHE A 281 11.03 11.69 6.26
CA PHE A 281 11.03 11.30 7.68
C PHE A 281 9.63 11.32 8.33
N SER A 282 8.62 11.86 7.66
CA SER A 282 7.31 12.09 8.26
C SER A 282 6.17 11.91 7.25
N PRO A 283 4.92 11.69 7.69
CA PRO A 283 3.77 11.57 6.80
C PRO A 283 3.30 12.93 6.25
N TYR A 284 4.20 13.93 6.17
CA TYR A 284 3.87 15.29 5.75
C TYR A 284 3.24 15.33 4.36
N ARG A 285 3.83 14.61 3.40
CA ARG A 285 3.26 14.45 2.07
C ARG A 285 1.84 13.90 2.09
N ALA A 286 1.60 12.84 2.86
CA ALA A 286 0.30 12.19 2.94
C ALA A 286 -0.76 13.11 3.57
N LEU A 287 -0.41 13.89 4.59
CA LEU A 287 -1.31 14.87 5.20
C LEU A 287 -1.59 16.07 4.31
N ARG A 288 -0.58 16.53 3.55
CA ARG A 288 -0.73 17.65 2.61
C ARG A 288 -1.58 17.27 1.40
N GLU A 289 -1.46 16.05 0.92
CA GLU A 289 -2.21 15.54 -0.24
C GLU A 289 -3.61 15.00 0.13
N ALA A 290 -3.89 14.78 1.41
CA ALA A 290 -5.20 14.33 1.88
C ALA A 290 -6.29 15.37 1.56
N GLN A 291 -7.35 14.92 0.87
CA GLN A 291 -8.51 15.75 0.54
C GLN A 291 -9.79 15.20 1.16
N VAL A 292 -9.83 13.90 1.45
CA VAL A 292 -11.01 13.20 1.95
C VAL A 292 -10.74 12.68 3.37
N ASP A 293 -11.78 12.61 4.20
CA ASP A 293 -11.70 12.11 5.58
C ASP A 293 -11.03 10.72 5.68
N SER A 294 -11.22 9.85 4.68
CA SER A 294 -10.58 8.54 4.60
C SER A 294 -9.05 8.61 4.52
N ASP A 295 -8.50 9.64 3.87
CA ASP A 295 -7.05 9.82 3.77
C ASP A 295 -6.46 10.19 5.14
N TYR A 296 -7.14 11.07 5.86
CA TYR A 296 -6.78 11.47 7.22
C TYR A 296 -6.89 10.31 8.20
N GLU A 297 -7.94 9.51 8.11
CA GLU A 297 -8.12 8.30 8.93
C GLU A 297 -6.99 7.29 8.69
N ARG A 298 -6.58 7.09 7.43
CA ARG A 298 -5.45 6.22 7.09
C ARG A 298 -4.16 6.71 7.75
N VAL A 299 -3.83 7.99 7.62
CA VAL A 299 -2.61 8.56 8.24
C VAL A 299 -2.67 8.46 9.76
N LEU A 300 -3.81 8.75 10.37
CA LEU A 300 -3.99 8.64 11.82
C LEU A 300 -3.82 7.20 12.30
N THR A 301 -4.34 6.22 11.55
CA THR A 301 -4.20 4.79 11.87
C THR A 301 -2.74 4.34 11.79
N GLU A 302 -2.02 4.76 10.74
CA GLU A 302 -0.60 4.47 10.58
C GLU A 302 0.24 5.09 11.70
N LEU A 303 0.02 6.39 12.00
CA LEU A 303 0.69 7.07 13.11
C LEU A 303 0.38 6.43 14.46
N GLY A 304 -0.88 6.07 14.71
CA GLY A 304 -1.29 5.41 15.94
C GLY A 304 -0.66 4.02 16.11
N ALA A 305 -0.46 3.27 15.02
CA ALA A 305 0.26 2.00 15.07
C ALA A 305 1.75 2.23 15.39
N GLU A 306 2.36 3.25 14.77
CA GLU A 306 3.74 3.62 15.02
C GLU A 306 3.97 4.06 16.47
N TRP A 307 3.14 4.94 17.01
CA TRP A 307 3.23 5.40 18.40
C TRP A 307 3.12 4.26 19.39
N ARG A 308 2.13 3.35 19.24
CA ARG A 308 2.03 2.17 20.12
C ARG A 308 3.29 1.30 20.09
N PHE A 309 3.89 1.13 18.91
CA PHE A 309 5.16 0.39 18.78
C PHE A 309 6.32 1.13 19.46
N VAL A 310 6.43 2.44 19.25
CA VAL A 310 7.48 3.29 19.84
C VAL A 310 7.33 3.36 21.36
N GLY A 311 6.11 3.60 21.87
CA GLY A 311 5.79 3.57 23.30
C GLY A 311 6.14 2.24 23.95
N GLY A 312 5.74 1.11 23.35
CA GLY A 312 6.12 -0.22 23.84
C GLY A 312 7.65 -0.42 23.90
N SER A 313 8.36 0.05 22.87
CA SER A 313 9.83 -0.03 22.80
C SER A 313 10.50 0.86 23.85
N LEU A 314 9.97 2.06 24.09
CA LEU A 314 10.44 2.98 25.11
C LEU A 314 10.23 2.43 26.54
N VAL A 315 9.10 1.76 26.81
CA VAL A 315 8.86 1.08 28.09
C VAL A 315 9.91 -0.01 28.31
N ALA A 316 10.20 -0.80 27.28
CA ALA A 316 11.22 -1.85 27.35
C ALA A 316 12.63 -1.26 27.61
N LEU A 317 12.99 -0.18 26.92
CA LEU A 317 14.27 0.53 27.14
C LEU A 317 14.37 1.08 28.56
N ALA A 318 13.32 1.75 29.06
CA ALA A 318 13.27 2.25 30.43
C ALA A 318 13.42 1.11 31.46
N GLY A 319 12.81 -0.05 31.21
CA GLY A 319 12.97 -1.24 32.04
C GLY A 319 14.40 -1.78 32.06
N LEU A 320 15.07 -1.82 30.89
CA LEU A 320 16.48 -2.21 30.81
C LEU A 320 17.39 -1.23 31.56
N GLU A 321 17.16 0.06 31.39
CA GLU A 321 17.93 1.11 32.08
C GLU A 321 17.74 1.06 33.60
N ALA A 322 16.50 0.87 34.07
CA ALA A 322 16.20 0.67 35.49
C ALA A 322 16.90 -0.59 36.04
N GLY A 323 16.93 -1.67 35.27
CA GLY A 323 17.68 -2.88 35.60
C GLY A 323 19.17 -2.60 35.77
N VAL A 324 19.77 -1.88 34.82
CA VAL A 324 21.19 -1.47 34.88
C VAL A 324 21.48 -0.65 36.13
N PHE A 325 20.61 0.29 36.49
CA PHE A 325 20.74 1.07 37.73
C PHE A 325 20.63 0.18 38.99
N GLY A 326 19.70 -0.77 39.00
CA GLY A 326 19.54 -1.72 40.11
C GLY A 326 20.79 -2.57 40.35
N PHE A 327 21.37 -3.13 39.28
CA PHE A 327 22.57 -3.98 39.38
C PHE A 327 23.86 -3.19 39.67
N SER A 328 23.91 -1.90 39.36
CA SER A 328 25.10 -1.05 39.57
C SER A 328 25.52 -0.94 41.04
N SER A 329 24.63 -1.21 42.00
CA SER A 329 24.93 -1.07 43.43
C SER A 329 25.79 -2.19 44.00
N ALA A 330 25.82 -3.37 43.35
CA ALA A 330 26.47 -4.57 43.87
C ALA A 330 27.52 -5.18 42.92
N ALA A 331 27.75 -4.57 41.75
CA ALA A 331 28.67 -5.14 40.76
C ALA A 331 30.14 -4.92 41.15
N PRO A 332 31.02 -5.94 41.01
CA PRO A 332 32.45 -5.83 41.29
C PRO A 332 33.22 -4.98 40.25
N PHE A 333 32.57 -4.56 39.16
CA PHE A 333 33.19 -3.77 38.11
C PHE A 333 32.96 -2.27 38.34
N GLN A 334 34.05 -1.50 38.29
CA GLN A 334 33.96 -0.04 38.38
C GLN A 334 33.33 0.53 37.10
N ILE A 335 32.06 0.91 37.19
CA ILE A 335 31.35 1.57 36.09
C ILE A 335 31.95 2.97 35.90
N THR A 336 32.44 3.24 34.68
CA THR A 336 33.06 4.51 34.33
C THR A 336 32.05 5.67 34.38
N ASN A 337 32.54 6.89 34.63
CA ASN A 337 31.70 8.09 34.61
C ASN A 337 30.99 8.30 33.26
N LEU A 338 31.61 7.85 32.15
CA LEU A 338 31.00 7.89 30.83
C LEU A 338 29.76 6.98 30.77
N ALA A 339 29.87 5.73 31.22
CA ALA A 339 28.77 4.78 31.25
C ALA A 339 27.60 5.30 32.11
N LYS A 340 27.89 5.88 33.28
CA LYS A 340 26.87 6.51 34.14
C LYS A 340 26.15 7.69 33.47
N ARG A 341 26.87 8.52 32.73
CA ARG A 341 26.27 9.64 31.98
C ARG A 341 25.44 9.16 30.80
N ALA A 342 25.92 8.15 30.07
CA ALA A 342 25.21 7.56 28.94
C ALA A 342 23.86 6.98 29.40
N ILE A 343 23.85 6.14 30.45
CA ILE A 343 22.60 5.56 30.94
C ILE A 343 21.63 6.63 31.48
N ALA A 344 22.12 7.68 32.14
CA ALA A 344 21.29 8.78 32.61
C ALA A 344 20.64 9.56 31.44
N VAL A 345 21.40 9.85 30.38
CA VAL A 345 20.87 10.48 29.16
C VAL A 345 19.82 9.58 28.51
N GLY A 346 20.08 8.27 28.44
CA GLY A 346 19.13 7.28 27.95
C GLY A 346 17.81 7.34 28.72
N SER A 347 17.85 7.31 30.06
CA SER A 347 16.65 7.35 30.89
C SER A 347 15.86 8.65 30.82
N ILE A 348 16.53 9.79 30.71
CA ILE A 348 15.85 11.06 30.49
C ILE A 348 15.16 11.04 29.12
N ALA A 349 15.84 10.59 28.07
CA ALA A 349 15.26 10.48 26.73
C ALA A 349 14.08 9.51 26.69
N SER A 350 14.20 8.33 27.31
CA SER A 350 13.12 7.34 27.43
C SER A 350 11.90 7.92 28.14
N GLY A 351 12.10 8.57 29.29
CA GLY A 351 11.03 9.16 30.08
C GLY A 351 10.29 10.28 29.33
N ILE A 352 11.02 11.18 28.67
CA ILE A 352 10.43 12.25 27.85
C ILE A 352 9.66 11.65 26.67
N GLY A 353 10.25 10.67 25.97
CA GLY A 353 9.61 9.97 24.87
C GLY A 353 8.30 9.32 25.29
N LEU A 354 8.27 8.62 26.43
CA LEU A 354 7.07 7.97 26.96
C LEU A 354 5.98 8.98 27.32
N ALA A 355 6.34 10.10 27.96
CA ALA A 355 5.38 11.12 28.32
C ALA A 355 4.71 11.72 27.08
N ILE A 356 5.50 12.01 26.04
CA ILE A 356 4.99 12.56 24.77
C ILE A 356 4.16 11.51 24.01
N ASP A 357 4.61 10.27 23.96
CA ASP A 357 3.88 9.17 23.30
C ASP A 357 2.52 8.91 23.96
N ALA A 358 2.50 8.82 25.29
CA ALA A 358 1.26 8.66 26.06
C ALA A 358 0.31 9.84 25.86
N TRP A 359 0.85 11.07 25.81
CA TRP A 359 0.06 12.27 25.51
C TRP A 359 -0.56 12.19 24.10
N PHE A 360 0.23 11.82 23.08
CA PHE A 360 -0.28 11.65 21.72
C PHE A 360 -1.36 10.56 21.64
N LEU A 361 -1.13 9.40 22.26
CA LEU A 361 -2.12 8.34 22.28
C LEU A 361 -3.42 8.80 22.96
N LEU A 362 -3.34 9.50 24.09
CA LEU A 362 -4.53 10.02 24.79
C LEU A 362 -5.31 11.01 23.92
N VAL A 363 -4.60 11.97 23.31
CA VAL A 363 -5.23 13.05 22.53
C VAL A 363 -5.81 12.54 21.21
N TYR A 364 -5.13 11.59 20.55
CA TYR A 364 -5.42 11.21 19.16
C TYR A 364 -6.13 9.86 19.00
N CYS A 365 -6.15 8.95 19.98
CA CYS A 365 -6.77 7.63 19.83
C CYS A 365 -8.29 7.67 19.53
N ASN A 366 -8.97 8.75 19.92
CA ASN A 366 -10.42 8.92 19.72
C ASN A 366 -10.74 10.13 18.83
N ALA A 367 -9.78 10.63 18.05
CA ALA A 367 -10.01 11.75 17.15
C ALA A 367 -10.75 11.29 15.89
N THR A 368 -11.89 11.92 15.59
CA THR A 368 -12.53 11.78 14.27
C THR A 368 -11.65 12.44 13.20
N PRO A 369 -11.72 12.05 11.91
CA PRO A 369 -10.87 12.61 10.85
C PRO A 369 -10.93 14.14 10.77
N ALA A 370 -12.13 14.71 10.88
CA ALA A 370 -12.32 16.17 10.90
C ALA A 370 -11.69 16.85 12.12
N LYS A 371 -11.75 16.22 13.31
CA LYS A 371 -11.09 16.72 14.52
C LYS A 371 -9.57 16.60 14.40
N PHE A 372 -9.09 15.48 13.89
CA PHE A 372 -7.68 15.23 13.62
C PHE A 372 -7.10 16.27 12.66
N GLN A 373 -7.79 16.54 11.55
CA GLN A 373 -7.38 17.54 10.57
C GLN A 373 -7.20 18.93 11.22
N LYS A 374 -8.16 19.35 12.06
CA LYS A 374 -8.09 20.63 12.77
C LYS A 374 -6.97 20.68 13.81
N MET A 375 -6.71 19.57 14.51
CA MET A 375 -5.66 19.48 15.53
C MET A 375 -4.25 19.36 14.94
N ALA A 376 -4.12 18.76 13.75
CA ALA A 376 -2.85 18.59 13.06
C ALA A 376 -2.38 19.87 12.35
N LEU A 377 -3.26 20.84 12.13
CA LEU A 377 -2.91 22.16 11.61
C LEU A 377 -2.15 22.97 12.65
N ASP A 378 -0.97 23.45 12.26
CA ASP A 378 -0.14 24.34 13.05
C ASP A 378 -0.65 25.79 13.01
N VAL A 379 0.03 26.68 13.75
CA VAL A 379 -0.29 28.12 13.83
C VAL A 379 -0.24 28.81 12.46
N TYR A 380 0.48 28.23 11.48
CA TYR A 380 0.60 28.74 10.12
C TYR A 380 -0.38 28.08 9.13
N GLY A 381 -1.30 27.25 9.63
CA GLY A 381 -2.22 26.48 8.78
C GLY A 381 -1.51 25.42 7.94
N LYS A 382 -0.32 24.96 8.36
CA LYS A 382 0.44 23.87 7.73
C LYS A 382 0.47 22.65 8.65
N TYR A 383 0.91 21.50 8.14
CA TYR A 383 1.05 20.27 8.94
C TYR A 383 2.48 20.04 9.45
N LEU A 384 3.38 21.01 9.29
CA LEU A 384 4.82 20.79 9.43
C LEU A 384 5.21 20.57 10.90
N PHE A 385 4.75 21.44 11.81
CA PHE A 385 5.07 21.30 13.22
C PHE A 385 4.47 20.03 13.84
N PHE A 386 3.27 19.66 13.42
CA PHE A 386 2.67 18.39 13.83
C PHE A 386 3.51 17.20 13.36
N CYS A 387 3.93 17.15 12.09
CA CYS A 387 4.74 16.06 11.56
C CYS A 387 6.08 15.90 12.28
N VAL A 388 6.75 17.02 12.60
CA VAL A 388 7.99 17.00 13.38
C VAL A 388 7.72 16.49 14.81
N SER A 389 6.67 17.02 15.45
CA SER A 389 6.33 16.69 16.83
C SER A 389 5.91 15.22 16.99
N ALA A 390 5.14 14.70 16.03
CA ALA A 390 4.70 13.30 15.98
C ALA A 390 5.86 12.30 15.90
N ARG A 391 7.05 12.73 15.50
CA ARG A 391 8.27 11.91 15.40
C ARG A 391 9.21 12.07 16.60
N ILE A 392 8.94 13.00 17.51
CA ILE A 392 9.77 13.21 18.71
C ILE A 392 9.89 11.94 19.56
N PRO A 393 8.83 11.16 19.84
CA PRO A 393 8.96 9.90 20.57
C PRO A 393 9.94 8.92 19.92
N ALA A 394 9.92 8.81 18.58
CA ALA A 394 10.85 7.94 17.85
C ALA A 394 12.29 8.44 17.93
N LEU A 395 12.52 9.76 17.91
CA LEU A 395 13.84 10.36 18.11
C LEU A 395 14.35 10.15 19.55
N CYS A 396 13.47 10.26 20.54
CA CYS A 396 13.77 9.93 21.94
C CYS A 396 14.14 8.46 22.09
N MET A 397 13.39 7.55 21.47
CA MET A 397 13.68 6.11 21.44
C MET A 397 15.05 5.83 20.81
N PHE A 398 15.34 6.45 19.66
CA PHE A 398 16.63 6.32 19.00
C PHE A 398 17.78 6.83 19.88
N THR A 399 17.60 7.98 20.53
CA THR A 399 18.59 8.57 21.44
C THR A 399 18.84 7.67 22.64
N SER A 400 17.80 7.13 23.27
CA SER A 400 17.93 6.15 24.36
C SER A 400 18.65 4.89 23.89
N ALA A 401 18.28 4.33 22.74
CA ALA A 401 18.94 3.14 22.20
C ALA A 401 20.45 3.39 21.93
N CYS A 402 20.82 4.55 21.37
CA CYS A 402 22.21 4.94 21.18
C CYS A 402 22.96 5.11 22.51
N ALA A 403 22.30 5.69 23.52
CA ALA A 403 22.86 5.86 24.84
C ALA A 403 23.09 4.52 25.55
N LEU A 404 22.13 3.60 25.47
CA LEU A 404 22.24 2.23 25.98
C LEU A 404 23.34 1.45 25.24
N MET A 405 23.44 1.59 23.93
CA MET A 405 24.52 0.99 23.13
C MET A 405 25.89 1.53 23.56
N THR A 406 26.00 2.85 23.80
CA THR A 406 27.24 3.49 24.28
C THR A 406 27.60 2.99 25.69
N PHE A 407 26.60 2.83 26.58
CA PHE A 407 26.78 2.23 27.89
C PHE A 407 27.33 0.79 27.78
N MET A 408 26.68 -0.07 26.98
CA MET A 408 27.09 -1.45 26.79
C MET A 408 28.50 -1.55 26.20
N LEU A 409 28.81 -0.71 25.21
CA LEU A 409 30.14 -0.65 24.62
C LEU A 409 31.20 -0.20 25.64
N SER A 410 30.87 0.78 26.47
CA SER A 410 31.77 1.27 27.53
C SER A 410 32.08 0.17 28.55
N VAL A 411 31.07 -0.58 28.99
CA VAL A 411 31.23 -1.69 29.94
C VAL A 411 31.99 -2.87 29.31
N ALA A 412 31.64 -3.23 28.07
CA ALA A 412 32.34 -4.28 27.34
C ALA A 412 33.81 -3.92 27.08
N TRP A 413 34.09 -2.64 26.79
CA TRP A 413 35.44 -2.14 26.58
C TRP A 413 36.30 -2.24 27.84
N THR A 414 35.74 -1.96 29.03
CA THR A 414 36.49 -2.12 30.27
C THR A 414 36.73 -3.58 30.63
N ALA A 415 35.86 -4.49 30.19
CA ALA A 415 36.03 -5.92 30.42
C ALA A 415 37.02 -6.57 29.44
N TRP A 416 36.89 -6.31 28.12
CA TRP A 416 37.71 -6.95 27.10
C TRP A 416 37.82 -6.14 25.78
N PRO A 417 38.71 -5.14 25.71
CA PRO A 417 38.76 -4.21 24.58
C PRO A 417 39.15 -4.90 23.26
N SER A 418 40.06 -5.87 23.30
CA SER A 418 40.50 -6.61 22.10
C SER A 418 39.35 -7.38 21.44
N ALA A 419 38.49 -8.03 22.23
CA ALA A 419 37.33 -8.74 21.71
C ALA A 419 36.30 -7.77 21.13
N VAL A 420 36.05 -6.63 21.79
CA VAL A 420 35.14 -5.58 21.31
C VAL A 420 35.60 -5.04 19.95
N LEU A 421 36.90 -4.75 19.77
CA LEU A 421 37.45 -4.32 18.50
C LEU A 421 37.27 -5.36 17.40
N PHE A 422 37.60 -6.62 17.69
CA PHE A 422 37.48 -7.71 16.72
C PHE A 422 36.03 -7.94 16.29
N MET A 423 35.11 -7.98 17.24
CA MET A 423 33.68 -8.16 16.95
C MET A 423 33.09 -6.95 16.22
N SER A 424 33.48 -5.73 16.58
CA SER A 424 33.06 -4.50 15.88
C SER A 424 33.59 -4.47 14.44
N PHE A 425 34.82 -4.92 14.22
CA PHE A 425 35.38 -5.06 12.88
C PHE A 425 34.60 -6.06 12.03
N ILE A 426 34.32 -7.26 12.56
CA ILE A 426 33.51 -8.27 11.86
C ILE A 426 32.11 -7.72 11.54
N ALA A 427 31.43 -7.12 12.53
CA ALA A 427 30.10 -6.53 12.31
C ALA A 427 30.14 -5.43 11.24
N GLY A 428 31.14 -4.55 11.28
CA GLY A 428 31.35 -3.51 10.27
C GLY A 428 31.57 -4.08 8.86
N VAL A 429 32.37 -5.14 8.73
CA VAL A 429 32.57 -5.86 7.47
C VAL A 429 31.27 -6.49 6.99
N LEU A 430 30.49 -7.12 7.87
CA LEU A 430 29.22 -7.75 7.51
C LEU A 430 28.16 -6.73 7.07
N ILE A 431 28.04 -5.59 7.75
CA ILE A 431 27.12 -4.50 7.36
C ILE A 431 27.57 -3.88 6.04
N SER A 432 28.88 -3.67 5.86
CA SER A 432 29.45 -3.10 4.64
C SER A 432 29.44 -4.08 3.46
N LEU A 433 29.24 -5.38 3.71
CA LEU A 433 29.30 -6.43 2.70
C LEU A 433 28.34 -6.17 1.54
N GLN A 434 27.13 -5.64 1.80
CA GLN A 434 26.18 -5.29 0.75
C GLN A 434 26.73 -4.22 -0.18
N PHE A 435 27.36 -3.18 0.37
CA PHE A 435 28.00 -2.11 -0.40
C PHE A 435 29.25 -2.59 -1.13
N ILE A 436 30.03 -3.48 -0.52
CA ILE A 436 31.20 -4.09 -1.15
C ILE A 436 30.76 -4.95 -2.34
N VAL A 437 29.74 -5.79 -2.18
CA VAL A 437 29.19 -6.63 -3.26
C VAL A 437 28.60 -5.75 -4.36
N TYR A 438 27.87 -4.70 -4.02
CA TYR A 438 27.35 -3.73 -4.98
C TYR A 438 28.46 -3.01 -5.74
N GLY A 439 29.48 -2.52 -5.03
CA GLY A 439 30.65 -1.88 -5.62
C GLY A 439 31.41 -2.82 -6.56
N LEU A 440 31.63 -4.07 -6.14
CA LEU A 440 32.25 -5.10 -6.97
C LEU A 440 31.43 -5.39 -8.23
N HIS A 441 30.10 -5.50 -8.09
CA HIS A 441 29.20 -5.66 -9.22
C HIS A 441 29.30 -4.49 -10.20
N CYS A 442 29.31 -3.24 -9.71
CA CYS A 442 29.51 -2.05 -10.53
C CYS A 442 30.86 -2.07 -11.27
N ILE A 443 31.94 -2.46 -10.58
CA ILE A 443 33.27 -2.57 -11.19
C ILE A 443 33.29 -3.64 -12.29
N VAL A 444 32.69 -4.81 -12.05
CA VAL A 444 32.62 -5.90 -13.04
C VAL A 444 31.81 -5.47 -14.27
N VAL A 445 30.67 -4.80 -14.07
CA VAL A 445 29.86 -4.27 -15.17
C VAL A 445 30.65 -3.22 -15.96
N PHE A 446 31.35 -2.31 -15.28
CA PHE A 446 32.19 -1.30 -15.92
C PHE A 446 33.33 -1.93 -16.74
N ILE A 447 34.05 -2.92 -16.18
CA ILE A 447 35.10 -3.66 -16.90
C ILE A 447 34.51 -4.36 -18.13
N ALA A 448 33.32 -4.97 -18.01
CA ALA A 448 32.66 -5.61 -19.14
C ALA A 448 32.26 -4.61 -20.24
N GLU A 449 31.83 -3.41 -19.88
CA GLU A 449 31.52 -2.33 -20.83
C GLU A 449 32.77 -1.79 -21.53
N VAL A 450 33.87 -1.59 -20.80
CA VAL A 450 35.16 -1.19 -21.36
C VAL A 450 35.68 -2.26 -22.31
N ALA A 451 35.67 -3.54 -21.91
CA ALA A 451 36.07 -4.65 -22.77
C ALA A 451 35.22 -4.75 -24.04
N ARG A 452 33.89 -4.58 -23.93
CA ARG A 452 32.98 -4.51 -25.09
C ARG A 452 33.28 -3.32 -25.99
N SER A 453 33.72 -2.19 -25.44
CA SER A 453 34.05 -0.99 -26.20
C SER A 453 35.38 -1.16 -26.95
N ILE A 454 36.41 -1.73 -26.31
CA ILE A 454 37.69 -2.09 -26.93
C ILE A 454 37.46 -3.10 -28.06
N ARG A 455 36.68 -4.15 -27.81
CA ARG A 455 36.33 -5.15 -28.84
C ARG A 455 35.66 -4.49 -30.04
N ARG A 456 34.67 -3.62 -29.82
CA ARG A 456 34.02 -2.86 -30.91
C ARG A 456 35.01 -1.96 -31.66
N GLY A 457 35.98 -1.36 -30.99
CA GLY A 457 37.07 -0.60 -31.61
C GLY A 457 37.96 -1.46 -32.51
N ILE A 458 38.41 -2.62 -32.01
CA ILE A 458 39.25 -3.56 -32.78
C ILE A 458 38.51 -4.07 -34.02
N PHE A 459 37.24 -4.46 -33.89
CA PHE A 459 36.44 -4.90 -35.02
C PHE A 459 36.28 -3.81 -36.08
N ARG A 460 36.17 -2.53 -35.68
CA ARG A 460 36.15 -1.41 -36.62
C ARG A 460 37.49 -1.23 -37.33
N CYS A 461 38.62 -1.34 -36.62
CA CYS A 461 39.95 -1.26 -37.23
C CYS A 461 40.21 -2.42 -38.20
N LEU A 462 39.85 -3.65 -37.83
CA LEU A 462 39.99 -4.82 -38.69
C LEU A 462 39.10 -4.72 -39.95
N ALA A 463 37.87 -4.21 -39.80
CA ALA A 463 37.01 -3.94 -40.95
C ALA A 463 37.61 -2.88 -41.88
N TRP A 464 38.36 -1.91 -41.35
CA TRP A 464 39.06 -0.89 -42.15
C TRP A 464 40.28 -1.43 -42.89
N ILE A 465 40.96 -2.43 -42.33
CA ILE A 465 42.14 -3.09 -42.95
C ILE A 465 41.72 -4.07 -44.04
N ARG A 466 40.50 -4.61 -44.00
CA ARG A 466 40.03 -5.56 -45.02
C ARG A 466 39.93 -4.82 -46.36
N PRO A 467 40.73 -5.19 -47.38
CA PRO A 467 40.66 -4.53 -48.68
C PRO A 467 39.24 -4.68 -49.23
N PRO A 468 38.73 -3.66 -49.95
CA PRO A 468 37.42 -3.75 -50.58
C PRO A 468 37.39 -5.04 -51.42
N PRO A 469 36.29 -5.81 -51.36
CA PRO A 469 36.17 -7.02 -52.17
C PRO A 469 36.43 -6.65 -53.63
N PRO A 470 37.22 -7.45 -54.38
CA PRO A 470 37.53 -7.15 -55.76
C PRO A 470 36.22 -6.95 -56.50
N GLU A 471 36.03 -5.73 -57.00
CA GLU A 471 34.88 -5.34 -57.78
C GLU A 471 34.82 -6.29 -58.98
N ASN A 472 33.81 -7.18 -59.00
CA ASN A 472 33.62 -8.17 -60.06
C ASN A 472 33.69 -7.46 -61.41
N GLN A 473 34.82 -7.62 -62.11
CA GLN A 473 35.02 -7.25 -63.52
C GLN A 473 34.19 -8.13 -64.47
N GLU A 474 33.08 -8.72 -64.00
CA GLU A 474 32.31 -9.73 -64.70
C GLU A 474 31.20 -9.14 -65.60
N LYS A 475 31.24 -7.83 -65.89
CA LYS A 475 30.29 -7.19 -66.82
C LYS A 475 30.84 -6.86 -68.22
N HIS A 476 32.10 -7.18 -68.53
CA HIS A 476 32.68 -6.88 -69.85
C HIS A 476 33.03 -8.10 -70.73
N ALA A 477 32.64 -9.32 -70.35
CA ALA A 477 32.89 -10.53 -71.16
C ALA A 477 31.68 -11.03 -71.99
N LEU A 478 30.54 -10.33 -71.98
CA LEU A 478 29.32 -10.75 -72.69
C LEU A 478 28.93 -9.82 -73.86
N GLU A 479 29.89 -9.05 -74.37
CA GLU A 479 29.73 -8.22 -75.57
C GLU A 479 30.96 -8.40 -76.48
N LYS A 480 31.16 -9.62 -76.97
CA LYS A 480 31.98 -9.90 -78.15
C LYS A 480 31.58 -11.19 -78.85
#